data_AF-A0A2D7GB36-F1
#
_entry.id   AF-A0A2D7GB36-F1
#
_cell.length_a   1.000
_cell.length_b   1.000
_cell.length_c   1.000
_cell.angle_alpha   90.00
_cell.angle_beta   90.00
_cell.angle_gamma   90.00
#
_symmetry.space_group_name_H-M   'P 1'
#
loop_
_entity.id
_entity.type
_entity.pdbx_description
1 polymer ?
#
loop_
_entity_poly.entity_id
_entity_poly.type
_entity_poly.pdbx_seq_one_letter_code
_entity_poly.pdbx_strand_id
1 'polypeptide(L)'
;MVLPGIFDLPGDDFERRLTPRPTASFPFSSCLSATGAVAASNGTTTAFMAHSWSWEGGYRSPVHAKSFLQSFADYSNEMCTDLRVQLRVEALTLDTKKIY
;
A
#
# COMPACT_ATOMS: atom_id res chain seq x y z
N MET A 1 -21.11 21.24 -9.67
CA MET A 1 -20.14 21.95 -8.82
C MET A 1 -18.77 21.36 -9.07
N VAL A 2 -17.71 22.16 -9.05
CA VAL A 2 -16.32 21.68 -9.08
C VAL A 2 -15.79 21.76 -7.65
N LEU A 3 -15.25 20.66 -7.13
CA LEU A 3 -14.74 20.54 -5.77
C LEU A 3 -13.28 20.08 -5.81
N PRO A 4 -12.48 20.37 -4.76
CA PRO A 4 -11.16 19.78 -4.60
C PRO A 4 -11.22 18.25 -4.54
N GLY A 5 -10.11 17.61 -4.92
CA GLY A 5 -9.96 16.17 -4.84
C GLY A 5 -9.97 15.63 -3.40
N ILE A 6 -10.53 14.45 -3.20
CA ILE A 6 -10.64 13.81 -1.89
C ILE A 6 -9.36 13.05 -1.54
N PHE A 7 -8.98 13.12 -0.26
CA PHE A 7 -7.87 12.37 0.33
C PHE A 7 -8.38 11.23 1.20
N ASP A 8 -7.86 10.03 0.98
CA ASP A 8 -8.08 8.86 1.84
C ASP A 8 -6.80 8.53 2.63
N LEU A 9 -6.84 8.76 3.95
CA LEU A 9 -5.66 8.72 4.84
C LEU A 9 -5.45 7.40 5.60
N PRO A 10 -6.47 6.67 6.11
CA PRO A 10 -6.24 5.48 6.94
C PRO A 10 -5.47 4.36 6.21
N GLY A 11 -5.83 4.11 4.95
CA GLY A 11 -5.10 3.22 4.06
C GLY A 11 -5.10 1.73 4.39
N ASP A 12 -5.96 1.28 5.32
CA ASP A 12 -6.06 -0.13 5.72
C ASP A 12 -6.82 -1.00 4.70
N ASP A 13 -7.55 -0.38 3.77
CA ASP A 13 -8.36 -1.09 2.78
C ASP A 13 -7.50 -1.91 1.80
N PHE A 14 -6.23 -1.52 1.62
CA PHE A 14 -5.29 -2.22 0.75
C PHE A 14 -4.97 -3.64 1.24
N GLU A 15 -4.79 -3.84 2.55
CA GLU A 15 -4.43 -5.16 3.11
C GLU A 15 -5.51 -6.21 2.80
N ARG A 16 -6.79 -5.81 2.87
CA ARG A 16 -7.93 -6.67 2.52
C ARG A 16 -7.94 -7.07 1.04
N ARG A 17 -7.35 -6.27 0.16
CA ARG A 17 -7.21 -6.60 -1.27
C ARG A 17 -6.04 -7.54 -1.53
N LEU A 18 -4.96 -7.36 -0.77
CA LEU A 18 -3.78 -8.21 -0.85
C LEU A 18 -4.10 -9.64 -0.40
N THR A 19 -4.78 -9.75 0.73
CA THR A 19 -5.06 -11.03 1.39
C THR A 19 -6.50 -11.04 1.90
N PRO A 20 -7.51 -11.15 1.01
CA PRO A 20 -8.92 -11.12 1.40
C PRO A 20 -9.33 -12.27 2.34
N ARG A 21 -8.52 -13.34 2.39
CA ARG A 21 -8.59 -14.41 3.38
C ARG A 21 -7.20 -15.01 3.58
N PRO A 22 -6.88 -15.64 4.72
CA PRO A 22 -5.52 -16.09 5.04
C PRO A 22 -4.84 -16.99 4.00
N THR A 23 -5.63 -17.78 3.26
CA THR A 23 -5.13 -18.75 2.27
C THR A 23 -5.14 -18.24 0.83
N ALA A 24 -5.54 -16.99 0.59
CA ALA A 24 -5.59 -16.41 -0.75
C ALA A 24 -4.89 -15.05 -0.76
N SER A 25 -3.68 -15.04 -1.29
CA SER A 25 -2.92 -13.82 -1.58
C SER A 25 -2.97 -13.52 -3.07
N PHE A 26 -3.13 -12.25 -3.42
CA PHE A 26 -3.12 -11.76 -4.80
C PHE A 26 -1.80 -11.04 -5.12
N PRO A 27 -1.39 -11.02 -6.41
CA PRO A 27 -0.21 -10.27 -6.83
C PRO A 27 -0.34 -8.78 -6.52
N PHE A 28 0.75 -8.15 -6.05
CA PHE A 28 0.77 -6.72 -5.72
C PHE A 28 0.29 -5.82 -6.86
N SER A 29 0.73 -6.10 -8.10
CA SER A 29 0.33 -5.32 -9.29
C SER A 29 -1.19 -5.31 -9.50
N SER A 30 -1.84 -6.47 -9.37
CA SER A 30 -3.30 -6.58 -9.47
C SER A 30 -3.99 -5.80 -8.34
N CYS A 31 -3.48 -5.89 -7.11
CA CYS A 31 -4.02 -5.15 -5.98
C CYS A 31 -3.85 -3.63 -6.13
N LEU A 32 -2.70 -3.17 -6.63
CA LEU A 32 -2.41 -1.76 -6.89
C LEU A 32 -3.36 -1.16 -7.93
N SER A 33 -3.50 -1.83 -9.07
CA SER A 33 -4.44 -1.42 -10.13
C SER A 33 -5.88 -1.36 -9.62
N ALA A 34 -6.33 -2.40 -8.91
CA ALA A 34 -7.68 -2.44 -8.33
C ALA A 34 -7.90 -1.34 -7.28
N THR A 35 -6.88 -1.01 -6.48
CA THR A 35 -6.95 0.06 -5.46
C THR A 35 -7.09 1.41 -6.12
N GLY A 36 -6.28 1.70 -7.15
CA GLY A 36 -6.39 2.93 -7.93
C GLY A 36 -7.76 3.11 -8.58
N ALA A 37 -8.29 2.04 -9.19
CA ALA A 37 -9.61 2.05 -9.82
C ALA A 37 -10.74 2.34 -8.83
N VAL A 38 -10.71 1.73 -7.64
CA VAL A 38 -11.75 1.96 -6.63
C VAL A 38 -11.63 3.35 -6.02
N ALA A 39 -10.41 3.83 -5.73
CA ALA A 39 -10.20 5.20 -5.26
C ALA A 39 -10.78 6.22 -6.26
N ALA A 40 -10.44 6.09 -7.54
CA ALA A 40 -10.97 6.94 -8.60
C ALA A 40 -12.51 6.90 -8.68
N SER A 41 -13.11 5.72 -8.59
CA SER A 41 -14.58 5.56 -8.65
C SER A 41 -15.32 6.23 -7.48
N ASN A 42 -14.65 6.42 -6.34
CA ASN A 42 -15.20 7.08 -5.16
C ASN A 42 -14.87 8.59 -5.11
N GLY A 43 -14.23 9.13 -6.15
CA GLY A 43 -13.80 10.53 -6.20
C GLY A 43 -12.55 10.83 -5.38
N THR A 44 -11.87 9.80 -4.85
CA THR A 44 -10.57 9.93 -4.17
C THR A 44 -9.48 10.17 -5.21
N THR A 45 -8.82 11.31 -5.13
CA THR A 45 -7.71 11.67 -6.01
C THR A 45 -6.36 11.28 -5.41
N THR A 46 -6.28 11.20 -4.09
CA THR A 46 -5.07 10.79 -3.36
C THR A 46 -5.43 9.78 -2.27
N ALA A 47 -4.78 8.63 -2.26
CA ALA A 47 -5.02 7.59 -1.26
C ALA A 47 -3.70 7.05 -0.69
N PHE A 48 -3.69 6.77 0.61
CA PHE A 48 -2.58 6.13 1.28
C PHE A 48 -2.83 4.63 1.41
N MET A 49 -1.78 3.83 1.32
CA MET A 49 -1.80 2.38 1.54
C MET A 49 -0.90 2.08 2.73
N ALA A 50 -1.50 1.60 3.80
CA ALA A 50 -0.76 1.22 4.99
C ALA A 50 0.00 -0.09 4.75
N HIS A 51 1.27 -0.12 5.14
CA HIS A 51 2.05 -1.35 5.08
C HIS A 51 2.95 -1.47 6.32
N SER A 52 2.99 -2.66 6.91
CA SER A 52 3.76 -2.90 8.13
C SER A 52 5.25 -3.12 7.83
N TRP A 53 6.09 -2.72 8.78
CA TRP A 53 7.50 -3.08 8.86
C TRP A 53 7.82 -3.47 10.30
N SER A 54 7.81 -4.78 10.55
CA SER A 54 7.83 -5.37 11.89
C SER A 54 8.77 -6.57 11.96
N TRP A 55 9.32 -6.79 13.14
CA TRP A 55 10.08 -7.98 13.51
C TRP A 55 9.21 -9.24 13.60
N GLU A 56 7.88 -9.12 13.68
CA GLU A 56 6.93 -10.24 13.79
C GLU A 56 6.98 -11.19 12.57
N GLY A 57 7.47 -10.71 11.43
CA GLY A 57 7.65 -11.52 10.24
C GLY A 57 6.39 -11.62 9.37
N GLY A 58 6.34 -12.62 8.48
CA GLY A 58 5.22 -12.84 7.56
C GLY A 58 4.92 -11.62 6.67
N TYR A 59 3.63 -11.29 6.53
CA TYR A 59 3.16 -10.11 5.78
C TYR A 59 3.59 -8.77 6.39
N ARG A 60 4.06 -8.77 7.65
CA ARG A 60 4.57 -7.57 8.32
C ARG A 60 6.09 -7.46 8.22
N SER A 61 6.77 -8.44 7.63
CA SER A 61 8.24 -8.49 7.58
C SER A 61 8.83 -7.38 6.69
N PRO A 62 10.07 -6.93 6.97
CA PRO A 62 10.80 -6.02 6.10
C PRO A 62 10.97 -6.56 4.68
N VAL A 63 11.08 -7.89 4.52
CA VAL A 63 11.21 -8.53 3.21
C VAL A 63 9.92 -8.36 2.42
N HIS A 64 8.76 -8.62 3.04
CA HIS A 64 7.46 -8.45 2.40
C HIS A 64 7.20 -6.98 2.03
N ALA A 65 7.53 -6.06 2.95
CA ALA A 65 7.43 -4.63 2.71
C ALA A 65 8.30 -4.15 1.55
N LYS A 66 9.53 -4.64 1.43
CA LYS A 66 10.41 -4.33 0.29
C LYS A 66 9.86 -4.86 -1.03
N SER A 67 9.34 -6.08 -1.06
CA SER A 67 8.70 -6.63 -2.25
C SER A 67 7.49 -5.79 -2.69
N PHE A 68 6.68 -5.34 -1.74
CA PHE A 68 5.58 -4.41 -2.00
C PHE A 68 6.08 -3.07 -2.55
N LEU A 69 7.06 -2.45 -1.89
CA LEU A 69 7.63 -1.17 -2.31
C LEU A 69 8.26 -1.24 -3.70
N GLN A 70 8.91 -2.35 -4.06
CA GLN A 70 9.41 -2.57 -5.41
C GLN A 70 8.27 -2.63 -6.43
N SER A 71 7.23 -3.43 -6.15
CA SER A 71 6.06 -3.50 -7.03
C SER A 71 5.32 -2.17 -7.16
N PHE A 72 5.28 -1.36 -6.09
CA PHE A 72 4.73 -0.01 -6.11
C PHE A 72 5.57 0.94 -6.97
N ALA A 73 6.90 0.87 -6.87
CA ALA A 73 7.81 1.66 -7.69
C ALA A 73 7.63 1.32 -9.19
N ASP A 74 7.52 0.03 -9.52
CA ASP A 74 7.31 -0.44 -10.89
C ASP A 74 5.96 0.03 -11.45
N TYR A 75 4.92 0.09 -10.61
CA TYR A 75 3.56 0.53 -10.98
C TYR A 75 3.40 2.05 -11.08
N SER A 76 4.32 2.85 -10.52
CA SER A 76 4.15 4.31 -10.37
C SER A 76 3.80 5.06 -11.66
N ASN A 77 4.31 4.62 -12.81
CA ASN A 77 4.03 5.25 -14.11
C ASN A 77 2.64 4.93 -14.67
N GLU A 78 1.93 3.94 -14.12
CA GLU A 78 0.60 3.49 -14.56
C GLU A 78 -0.52 4.04 -13.66
N MET A 79 -0.20 4.86 -12.67
CA MET A 79 -1.14 5.36 -11.67
C MET A 79 -2.07 6.44 -12.24
N CYS A 80 -3.37 6.16 -12.26
CA CYS A 80 -4.42 7.16 -12.55
C CYS A 80 -4.87 7.97 -11.31
N THR A 81 -4.50 7.49 -10.11
CA THR A 81 -4.80 8.11 -8.81
C THR A 81 -3.49 8.26 -8.05
N ASP A 82 -3.29 9.35 -7.29
CA ASP A 82 -2.09 9.54 -6.47
C ASP A 82 -2.10 8.55 -5.29
N LEU A 83 -1.55 7.36 -5.50
CA LEU A 83 -1.39 6.34 -4.48
C LEU A 83 -0.06 6.57 -3.75
N ARG A 84 -0.09 6.53 -2.42
CA ARG A 84 1.08 6.72 -1.57
C ARG A 84 1.22 5.59 -0.56
N VAL A 85 2.42 5.29 -0.12
CA VAL A 85 2.67 4.26 0.89
C VAL A 85 2.89 4.89 2.27
N GLN A 86 2.14 4.41 3.26
CA GLN A 86 2.36 4.71 4.68
C GLN A 86 3.04 3.50 5.34
N LEU A 87 4.36 3.58 5.54
CA LEU A 87 5.10 2.51 6.20
C LEU A 87 4.99 2.63 7.73
N ARG A 88 4.41 1.61 8.38
CA ARG A 88 4.23 1.51 9.84
C ARG A 88 5.37 0.68 10.43
N VAL A 89 6.40 1.39 10.90
CA VAL A 89 7.64 0.78 11.42
C VAL A 89 7.54 0.55 12.93
N GLU A 90 7.78 -0.68 13.38
CA GLU A 90 7.81 -1.00 14.80
C GLU A 90 9.13 -0.62 15.50
N ALA A 91 9.02 -0.23 16.77
CA ALA A 91 10.09 0.39 17.55
C ALA A 91 11.35 -0.47 17.73
N LEU A 92 11.23 -1.81 17.72
CA LEU A 92 12.37 -2.73 17.86
C LEU A 92 12.96 -3.17 16.52
N THR A 93 12.49 -2.61 15.41
CA THR A 93 12.94 -2.95 14.06
C THR A 93 14.00 -1.98 13.52
N LEU A 94 14.52 -1.08 14.38
CA LEU A 94 15.43 0.02 14.02
C LEU A 94 16.73 -0.44 13.35
N ASP A 95 17.28 -1.61 13.69
CA ASP A 95 18.53 -2.12 13.10
C ASP A 95 18.38 -2.56 11.63
N THR A 96 17.15 -2.73 11.15
CA THR A 96 16.88 -3.04 9.72
C THR A 96 16.60 -1.80 8.88
N LYS A 97 16.50 -0.63 9.52
CA LYS A 97 16.19 0.67 8.91
C LYS A 97 17.44 1.33 8.32
N LYS A 98 18.22 0.60 7.49
CA LYS A 98 19.17 1.26 6.59
C LYS A 98 18.36 1.84 5.43
N ILE A 99 18.21 3.15 5.52
CA ILE A 99 17.57 4.08 4.60
C ILE A 99 18.19 3.91 3.20
N TYR A 100 17.35 3.63 2.21
CA TYR A 100 17.62 3.84 0.78
C TYR A 100 16.65 4.89 0.28
#